data_AF-A0AAV5XI46-F1
#
_entry.id   AF-A0AAV5XI46-F1
#
_cell.length_a   1.000
_cell.length_b   1.000
_cell.length_c   1.000
_cell.angle_alpha   90.00
_cell.angle_beta   90.00
_cell.angle_gamma   90.00
#
_symmetry.space_group_name_H-M   'P 1'
#
loop_
_entity.id
_entity.type
_entity.pdbx_description
1 polymer ?
#
loop_
_entity_poly.entity_id
_entity_poly.type
_entity_poly.pdbx_seq_one_letter_code
_entity_poly.pdbx_strand_id
1 'polypeptide(L)'
;MSVQFLVATGVRWAGLAALATLVGAMVVDVVVMPREAAELDPARRRLGRLVVVCLVVLVGTTAGELVARAQTMASGSLASAISAIPVVLTRTHFGGIWIARFALLALALLVSLRSSRAARVVLLGLALAVTVTTTLTGHAADWGDLTPSAAIDWIHVVAVSAWTGGLIAVVLGVLPRARHSPAPASLASTVRRFSRLAGWCLLAVLVSGGYNTWVQVSPLSALWTTLYGRVLAVKVLLVLVLIWWGALNRYTVVAALDGRHRAGIAERCVRLARLALRGPSRATRRPLLARLSAYARREALLAVVVLACTAVLVDSTPARHAEHAAHQVAEEAGPFRVTMEELHESGGVPKGWMIVPPAGDPAHGREVFVALGCYACHSIRGEKLPASSGLGPELTGVGQHHPAGYLLESVLNPNAVIVQGPGYTGPDGKSIMPDFRGQLSASDLIDLVAYLKSL
;
A
#
# COMPACT_ATOMS: atom_id res chain seq x y z
N MET A 1 4.08 18.75 2.99
CA MET A 1 3.40 17.61 3.66
C MET A 1 2.23 18.17 4.45
N SER A 2 1.05 17.56 4.35
CA SER A 2 -0.13 17.99 5.12
C SER A 2 0.00 17.62 6.60
N VAL A 3 -0.74 18.30 7.48
CA VAL A 3 -0.82 17.97 8.91
C VAL A 3 -1.32 16.54 9.12
N GLN A 4 -2.29 16.10 8.33
CA GLN A 4 -2.82 14.73 8.37
C GLN A 4 -1.74 13.68 8.06
N PHE A 5 -0.87 13.94 7.07
CA PHE A 5 0.25 13.05 6.76
C PHE A 5 1.20 12.93 7.96
N LEU A 6 1.57 14.05 8.58
CA LEU A 6 2.44 14.06 9.75
C LEU A 6 1.85 13.29 10.94
N VAL A 7 0.55 13.44 11.19
CA VAL A 7 -0.15 12.71 12.27
C VAL A 7 -0.18 11.21 11.98
N ALA A 8 -0.56 10.81 10.76
CA ALA A 8 -0.60 9.40 10.36
C ALA A 8 0.78 8.74 10.47
N THR A 9 1.82 9.41 9.96
CA THR A 9 3.21 8.94 10.07
C THR A 9 3.68 8.88 11.53
N GLY A 10 3.26 9.82 12.38
CA GLY A 10 3.56 9.79 13.81
C GLY A 10 2.95 8.58 14.53
N VAL A 11 1.67 8.29 14.25
CA VAL A 11 0.97 7.09 14.76
C VAL A 11 1.67 5.83 14.28
N ARG A 12 2.00 5.76 12.98
CA ARG A 12 2.72 4.63 12.38
C ARG A 12 4.09 4.41 13.01
N TRP A 13 4.85 5.49 13.22
CA TRP A 13 6.16 5.43 13.86
C TRP A 13 6.07 4.89 15.29
N ALA A 14 5.12 5.40 16.09
CA ALA A 14 4.88 4.90 17.44
C ALA A 14 4.51 3.41 17.42
N GLY A 15 3.66 2.98 16.49
CA GLY A 15 3.27 1.58 16.31
C GLY A 15 4.45 0.69 15.94
N LEU A 16 5.29 1.08 14.97
CA LEU A 16 6.48 0.34 14.57
C LEU A 16 7.51 0.25 15.71
N ALA A 17 7.74 1.34 16.44
CA ALA A 17 8.64 1.36 17.59
C ALA A 17 8.15 0.46 18.73
N ALA A 18 6.84 0.50 19.02
CA ALA A 18 6.22 -0.36 20.03
C ALA A 18 6.25 -1.84 19.63
N LEU A 19 5.96 -2.16 18.37
CA LEU A 19 6.02 -3.54 17.84
C LEU A 19 7.43 -4.10 17.89
N ALA A 20 8.41 -3.34 17.39
CA ALA A 20 9.81 -3.73 17.44
C ALA A 20 10.22 -3.99 18.89
N THR A 21 9.96 -3.04 19.78
CA THR A 21 10.31 -3.14 21.21
C THR A 21 9.59 -4.30 21.91
N LEU A 22 8.33 -4.58 21.58
CA LEU A 22 7.57 -5.72 22.12
C LEU A 22 8.24 -7.06 21.77
N VAL A 23 8.46 -7.31 20.47
CA VAL A 23 9.08 -8.55 19.99
C VAL A 23 10.51 -8.66 20.56
N GLY A 24 11.27 -7.58 20.49
CA GLY A 24 12.62 -7.52 21.02
C GLY A 24 12.72 -7.78 22.52
N ALA A 25 11.83 -7.20 23.32
CA ALA A 25 11.78 -7.44 24.76
C ALA A 25 11.45 -8.89 25.08
N MET A 26 10.51 -9.51 24.36
CA MET A 26 10.18 -10.92 24.50
C MET A 26 11.33 -11.84 24.08
N VAL A 27 12.00 -11.55 22.96
CA VAL A 27 13.19 -12.29 22.53
C VAL A 27 14.31 -12.18 23.57
N VAL A 28 14.55 -10.98 24.12
CA VAL A 28 15.57 -10.79 25.16
C VAL A 28 15.22 -11.59 26.41
N ASP A 29 13.97 -11.53 26.87
CA ASP A 29 13.54 -12.21 28.10
C ASP A 29 13.49 -13.74 27.98
N VAL A 30 12.99 -14.26 26.85
CA VAL A 30 12.74 -15.70 26.63
C VAL A 30 13.96 -16.43 26.07
N VAL A 31 14.68 -15.81 25.12
CA VAL A 31 15.75 -16.46 24.35
C VAL A 31 17.15 -16.07 24.83
N VAL A 32 17.36 -14.78 25.12
CA VAL A 32 18.71 -14.25 25.40
C VAL A 32 19.10 -14.43 26.86
N MET A 33 18.27 -13.95 27.78
CA MET A 33 18.60 -13.89 29.21
C MET A 33 18.70 -15.29 29.83
N PRO A 34 19.76 -15.59 30.61
CA PRO A 34 19.90 -16.88 31.29
C PRO A 34 18.75 -17.11 32.28
N ARG A 35 18.26 -18.36 32.32
CA ARG A 35 17.06 -18.74 33.09
C ARG A 35 17.29 -18.73 34.59
N GLU A 36 18.43 -19.27 35.02
CA GLU A 36 18.76 -19.50 36.43
C GLU A 36 19.48 -18.31 37.10
N ALA A 37 19.43 -17.12 36.48
CA ALA A 37 20.05 -15.92 37.02
C ALA A 37 19.01 -15.06 37.75
N ALA A 38 18.69 -15.41 39.00
CA ALA A 38 17.72 -14.67 39.85
C ALA A 38 18.07 -13.18 40.00
N GLU A 39 19.36 -12.84 39.93
CA GLU A 39 19.86 -11.45 39.88
C GLU A 39 19.31 -10.62 38.71
N LEU A 40 18.80 -11.26 37.65
CA LEU A 40 18.18 -10.60 36.51
C LEU A 40 16.66 -10.41 36.67
N ASP A 41 16.03 -10.90 37.74
CA ASP A 41 14.60 -10.75 37.98
C ASP A 41 14.12 -9.28 37.97
N PRO A 42 14.86 -8.32 38.55
CA PRO A 42 14.48 -6.91 38.46
C PRO A 42 14.48 -6.39 37.01
N ALA A 43 15.33 -6.94 36.14
CA ALA A 43 15.34 -6.63 34.71
C ALA A 43 14.14 -7.30 34.02
N ARG A 44 13.83 -8.56 34.32
CA ARG A 44 12.64 -9.27 33.81
C ARG A 44 11.35 -8.54 34.14
N ARG A 45 11.20 -8.00 35.36
CA ARG A 45 10.05 -7.17 35.76
C ARG A 45 9.96 -5.85 34.98
N ARG A 46 11.09 -5.22 34.67
CA ARG A 46 11.13 -4.02 33.81
C ARG A 46 10.73 -4.34 32.38
N LEU A 47 11.23 -5.44 31.82
CA LEU A 47 10.84 -5.90 30.49
C LEU A 47 9.34 -6.23 30.44
N GLY A 48 8.78 -6.85 31.47
CA GLY A 48 7.34 -7.07 31.58
C GLY A 48 6.53 -5.77 31.55
N ARG A 49 6.95 -4.74 32.30
CA ARG A 49 6.31 -3.41 32.23
C ARG A 49 6.44 -2.76 30.85
N LEU A 50 7.62 -2.85 30.24
CA LEU A 50 7.85 -2.34 28.89
C LEU A 50 6.94 -3.03 27.86
N VAL A 51 6.74 -4.34 27.99
CA VAL A 51 5.84 -5.13 27.15
C VAL A 51 4.40 -4.67 27.28
N VAL A 52 3.90 -4.45 28.51
CA VAL A 52 2.54 -3.92 28.73
C VAL A 52 2.39 -2.52 28.12
N VAL A 53 3.38 -1.64 28.31
CA VAL A 53 3.38 -0.30 27.69
C VAL A 53 3.33 -0.41 26.17
N CYS A 54 4.16 -1.26 25.56
CA CYS A 54 4.13 -1.48 24.11
C CYS A 54 2.79 -2.01 23.63
N LEU A 55 2.16 -2.95 24.35
CA LEU A 55 0.84 -3.49 23.99
C LEU A 55 -0.24 -2.39 24.03
N VAL A 56 -0.25 -1.55 25.07
CA VAL A 56 -1.20 -0.43 25.19
C VAL A 56 -0.98 0.58 24.06
N VAL A 57 0.27 0.94 23.77
CA VAL A 57 0.61 1.82 22.64
C VAL A 57 0.15 1.20 21.32
N LEU A 58 0.40 -0.10 21.10
CA LEU A 58 -0.03 -0.80 19.89
C LEU A 58 -1.54 -0.82 19.71
N VAL A 59 -2.31 -1.01 20.78
CA VAL A 59 -3.78 -0.93 20.73
C VAL A 59 -4.21 0.48 20.30
N GLY A 60 -3.64 1.51 20.93
CA GLY A 60 -3.93 2.91 20.59
C GLY A 60 -3.55 3.27 19.15
N THR A 61 -2.37 2.88 18.69
CA THR A 61 -1.92 3.15 17.31
C THR A 61 -2.71 2.34 16.30
N THR A 62 -3.10 1.10 16.61
CA THR A 62 -3.95 0.26 15.74
C THR A 62 -5.34 0.89 15.57
N ALA A 63 -5.93 1.45 16.65
CA ALA A 63 -7.17 2.22 16.55
C ALA A 63 -7.00 3.50 15.71
N GLY A 64 -5.90 4.23 15.92
CA GLY A 64 -5.58 5.42 15.12
C GLY A 64 -5.38 5.12 13.63
N GLU A 65 -4.76 3.98 13.29
CA GLU A 65 -4.59 3.52 11.92
C GLU A 65 -5.93 3.25 11.22
N LEU A 66 -6.93 2.70 11.93
CA LEU A 66 -8.27 2.49 11.37
C LEU A 66 -8.93 3.82 10.99
N VAL A 67 -8.86 4.81 11.88
CA VAL A 67 -9.41 6.14 11.63
C VAL A 67 -8.70 6.81 10.45
N ALA A 68 -7.37 6.75 10.41
CA ALA A 68 -6.58 7.31 9.31
C ALA A 68 -6.93 6.64 7.98
N ARG A 69 -7.07 5.31 7.95
CA ARG A 69 -7.46 4.57 6.73
C ARG A 69 -8.88 4.90 6.29
N ALA A 70 -9.83 4.96 7.22
CA ALA A 70 -11.21 5.35 6.92
C ALA A 70 -11.28 6.79 6.38
N GLN A 71 -10.48 7.73 6.91
CA GLN A 71 -10.36 9.08 6.38
C GLN A 71 -9.84 9.09 4.94
N THR A 72 -8.79 8.32 4.64
CA THR A 72 -8.24 8.25 3.28
C THR A 72 -9.24 7.69 2.27
N MET A 73 -10.05 6.70 2.66
CA MET A 73 -11.03 6.08 1.78
C MET A 73 -12.30 6.91 1.59
N ALA A 74 -12.74 7.63 2.63
CA ALA A 74 -13.93 8.47 2.57
C ALA A 74 -13.69 9.84 1.92
N SER A 75 -12.42 10.20 1.64
CA SER A 75 -12.03 11.50 1.05
C SER A 75 -12.65 12.72 1.76
N GLY A 76 -12.80 12.65 3.08
CA GLY A 76 -13.63 13.59 3.82
C GLY A 76 -13.18 13.90 5.24
N SER A 77 -14.05 14.56 6.00
CA SER A 77 -13.82 14.94 7.39
C SER A 77 -13.73 13.73 8.34
N LEU A 78 -13.36 13.98 9.60
CA LEU A 78 -13.38 12.94 10.65
C LEU A 78 -14.76 12.30 10.81
N ALA A 79 -15.85 13.05 10.61
CA ALA A 79 -17.21 12.52 10.70
C ALA A 79 -17.48 11.48 9.60
N SER A 80 -17.11 11.77 8.34
CA SER A 80 -17.25 10.81 7.24
C SER A 80 -16.38 9.57 7.43
N ALA A 81 -15.22 9.71 8.08
CA ALA A 81 -14.38 8.58 8.40
C ALA A 81 -15.06 7.65 9.42
N ILE A 82 -15.64 8.20 10.49
CA ILE A 82 -16.37 7.41 11.49
C ILE A 82 -17.52 6.64 10.84
N SER A 83 -18.30 7.27 9.96
CA SER A 83 -19.37 6.58 9.22
C SER A 83 -18.86 5.50 8.26
N ALA A 84 -17.64 5.64 7.74
CA ALA A 84 -17.03 4.66 6.84
C ALA A 84 -16.45 3.44 7.57
N ILE A 85 -16.17 3.52 8.89
CA ILE A 85 -15.52 2.44 9.66
C ILE A 85 -16.22 1.08 9.48
N PRO A 86 -17.56 0.94 9.58
CA PRO A 86 -18.21 -0.36 9.41
C PRO A 86 -17.95 -0.98 8.03
N VAL A 87 -17.97 -0.16 6.98
CA VAL A 87 -17.68 -0.61 5.61
C VAL A 87 -16.21 -1.00 5.48
N VAL A 88 -15.29 -0.18 6.00
CA VAL A 88 -13.85 -0.49 6.00
C VAL A 88 -13.60 -1.83 6.70
N LEU A 89 -14.21 -2.07 7.86
CA LEU A 89 -13.99 -3.29 8.63
C LEU A 89 -14.58 -4.55 7.96
N THR A 90 -15.73 -4.44 7.31
CA THR A 90 -16.49 -5.61 6.80
C THR A 90 -16.28 -5.90 5.32
N ARG A 91 -15.89 -4.90 4.53
CA ARG A 91 -15.80 -4.99 3.07
C ARG A 91 -14.38 -4.85 2.52
N THR A 92 -13.37 -4.73 3.38
CA THR A 92 -11.98 -4.58 2.93
C THR A 92 -11.07 -5.66 3.52
N HIS A 93 -10.05 -6.02 2.74
CA HIS A 93 -8.96 -6.88 3.20
C HIS A 93 -8.25 -6.32 4.43
N PHE A 94 -7.99 -5.01 4.45
CA PHE A 94 -7.45 -4.29 5.60
C PHE A 94 -8.31 -4.50 6.86
N GLY A 95 -9.64 -4.43 6.73
CA GLY A 95 -10.58 -4.61 7.83
C GLY A 95 -10.46 -5.97 8.51
N GLY A 96 -10.39 -7.05 7.72
CA GLY A 96 -10.19 -8.41 8.24
C GLY A 96 -8.87 -8.56 9.01
N ILE A 97 -7.77 -8.04 8.46
CA ILE A 97 -6.46 -8.09 9.12
C ILE A 97 -6.45 -7.23 10.38
N TRP A 98 -7.10 -6.07 10.35
CA TRP A 98 -7.22 -5.19 11.51
C TRP A 98 -7.94 -5.87 12.67
N ILE A 99 -9.05 -6.55 12.41
CA ILE A 99 -9.81 -7.31 13.44
C ILE A 99 -8.93 -8.41 14.03
N ALA A 100 -8.25 -9.19 13.19
CA ALA A 100 -7.33 -10.24 13.63
C ALA A 100 -6.20 -9.66 14.50
N ARG A 101 -5.60 -8.55 14.08
CA ARG A 101 -4.55 -7.84 14.82
C ARG A 101 -5.04 -7.36 16.18
N PHE A 102 -6.23 -6.76 16.24
CA PHE A 102 -6.80 -6.27 17.49
C PHE A 102 -7.11 -7.41 18.46
N ALA A 103 -7.64 -8.54 17.95
CA ALA A 103 -7.86 -9.75 18.75
C ALA A 103 -6.54 -10.34 19.29
N LEU A 104 -5.49 -10.40 18.46
CA LEU A 104 -4.15 -10.84 18.89
C LEU A 104 -3.58 -9.94 19.98
N LEU A 105 -3.72 -8.62 19.85
CA LEU A 105 -3.25 -7.65 20.85
C LEU A 105 -4.04 -7.76 22.17
N ALA A 106 -5.36 -7.93 22.10
CA ALA A 106 -6.19 -8.15 23.28
C ALA A 106 -5.80 -9.45 24.02
N LEU A 107 -5.61 -10.55 23.27
CA LEU A 107 -5.14 -11.81 23.84
C LEU A 107 -3.73 -11.67 24.43
N ALA A 108 -2.83 -10.97 23.74
CA ALA A 108 -1.48 -10.70 24.25
C ALA A 108 -1.50 -9.91 25.56
N LEU A 109 -2.40 -8.91 25.69
CA LEU A 109 -2.58 -8.15 26.93
C LEU A 109 -3.08 -9.05 28.07
N LEU A 110 -4.07 -9.90 27.83
CA LEU A 110 -4.56 -10.87 28.83
C LEU A 110 -3.47 -11.86 29.26
N VAL A 111 -2.71 -12.41 28.31
CA VAL A 111 -1.60 -13.33 28.59
C VAL A 111 -0.48 -12.62 29.36
N SER A 112 -0.24 -11.32 29.11
CA SER A 112 0.80 -10.54 29.80
C SER A 112 0.57 -10.38 31.30
N LEU A 113 -0.67 -10.57 31.77
CA LEU A 113 -1.00 -10.58 33.20
C LEU A 113 -0.44 -11.81 33.93
N ARG A 114 -0.09 -12.86 33.20
CA ARG A 114 0.49 -14.09 33.77
C ARG A 114 2.01 -14.05 33.69
N SER A 115 2.66 -14.29 34.83
CA SER A 115 4.13 -14.30 34.93
C SER A 115 4.77 -15.66 34.63
N SER A 116 3.98 -16.68 34.25
CA SER A 116 4.50 -18.03 34.01
C SER A 116 5.36 -18.10 32.74
N ARG A 117 6.25 -19.10 32.70
CA ARG A 117 7.11 -19.33 31.52
C ARG A 117 6.30 -19.65 30.28
N ALA A 118 5.26 -20.47 30.40
CA ALA A 118 4.37 -20.80 29.29
C ALA A 118 3.70 -19.53 28.75
N ALA A 119 3.20 -18.65 29.62
CA ALA A 119 2.61 -17.38 29.20
C ALA A 119 3.60 -16.50 28.43
N ARG A 120 4.86 -16.42 28.86
CA ARG A 120 5.90 -15.66 28.14
C ARG A 120 6.22 -16.21 26.75
N VAL A 121 6.24 -17.54 26.60
CA VAL A 121 6.43 -18.19 25.28
C VAL A 121 5.23 -17.94 24.38
N VAL A 122 4.01 -18.07 24.90
CA VAL A 122 2.78 -17.74 24.16
C VAL A 122 2.78 -16.28 23.74
N LEU A 123 3.18 -15.37 24.63
CA LEU A 123 3.25 -13.94 24.34
C LEU A 123 4.26 -13.61 23.24
N LEU A 124 5.41 -14.30 23.19
CA LEU A 124 6.34 -14.19 22.07
C LEU A 124 5.69 -14.66 20.76
N GLY A 125 4.97 -15.80 20.78
CA GLY A 125 4.22 -16.29 19.62
C GLY A 125 3.18 -15.30 19.12
N LEU A 126 2.41 -14.69 20.03
CA LEU A 126 1.42 -13.65 19.70
C LEU A 126 2.09 -12.38 19.14
N ALA A 127 3.21 -11.94 19.72
CA ALA A 127 3.96 -10.80 19.21
C ALA A 127 4.48 -11.04 17.79
N LEU A 128 4.95 -12.26 17.49
CA LEU A 128 5.35 -12.65 16.13
C LEU A 128 4.13 -12.73 15.19
N ALA A 129 2.98 -13.23 15.64
CA ALA A 129 1.75 -13.22 14.84
C ALA A 129 1.31 -11.78 14.49
N VAL A 130 1.45 -10.83 15.41
CA VAL A 130 1.17 -9.41 15.12
C VAL A 130 2.11 -8.85 14.04
N THR A 131 3.36 -9.32 13.92
CA THR A 131 4.24 -8.89 12.81
C THR A 131 3.77 -9.38 11.43
N VAL A 132 3.01 -10.47 11.35
CA VAL A 132 2.43 -10.90 10.07
C VAL A 132 1.42 -9.84 9.59
N THR A 133 0.61 -9.30 10.50
CA THR A 133 -0.41 -8.30 10.16
C THR A 133 0.16 -7.01 9.58
N THR A 134 1.39 -6.61 9.97
CA THR A 134 2.05 -5.45 9.35
C THR A 134 2.44 -5.70 7.91
N THR A 135 2.87 -6.92 7.59
CA THR A 135 3.25 -7.31 6.24
C THR A 135 2.02 -7.41 5.34
N LEU A 136 0.95 -8.03 5.85
CA LEU A 136 -0.30 -8.19 5.10
C LEU A 136 -1.04 -6.88 4.83
N THR A 137 -0.70 -5.79 5.55
CA THR A 137 -1.27 -4.45 5.32
C THR A 137 -0.29 -3.47 4.69
N GLY A 138 0.90 -3.95 4.29
CA GLY A 138 1.95 -3.15 3.63
C GLY A 138 2.11 -3.51 2.16
N HIS A 139 2.97 -2.76 1.46
CA HIS A 139 3.23 -2.90 0.01
C HIS A 139 3.71 -4.28 -0.44
N ALA A 140 4.21 -5.11 0.48
CA ALA A 140 4.62 -6.47 0.16
C ALA A 140 3.41 -7.36 -0.19
N ALA A 141 2.23 -7.07 0.38
CA ALA A 141 0.98 -7.79 0.15
C ALA A 141 0.28 -7.40 -1.15
N ASP A 142 0.76 -6.37 -1.87
CA ASP A 142 0.26 -6.02 -3.21
C ASP A 142 0.44 -7.18 -4.21
N TRP A 143 1.40 -8.07 -3.95
CA TRP A 143 1.61 -9.29 -4.72
C TRP A 143 0.72 -10.46 -4.28
N GLY A 144 -0.02 -10.30 -3.18
CA GLY A 144 -0.82 -11.32 -2.51
C GLY A 144 -0.25 -11.77 -1.16
N ASP A 145 -1.14 -12.22 -0.28
CA ASP A 145 -0.82 -12.58 1.11
C ASP A 145 0.13 -13.79 1.25
N LEU A 146 0.06 -14.73 0.30
CA LEU A 146 0.85 -15.97 0.30
C LEU A 146 1.89 -15.97 -0.83
N THR A 147 2.76 -14.95 -0.81
CA THR A 147 3.82 -14.79 -1.82
C THR A 147 5.22 -14.74 -1.23
N PRO A 148 6.27 -15.00 -2.02
CA PRO A 148 7.65 -14.77 -1.60
C PRO A 148 7.89 -13.33 -1.12
N SER A 149 7.25 -12.34 -1.76
CA SER A 149 7.34 -10.93 -1.35
C SER A 149 6.83 -10.73 0.08
N ALA A 150 5.63 -11.24 0.39
CA ALA A 150 5.08 -11.20 1.74
C ALA A 150 5.96 -11.99 2.74
N ALA A 151 6.43 -13.18 2.37
CA ALA A 151 7.29 -13.97 3.26
C ALA A 151 8.63 -13.27 3.58
N ILE A 152 9.27 -12.67 2.58
CA ILE A 152 10.55 -11.96 2.73
C ILE A 152 10.37 -10.68 3.57
N ASP A 153 9.29 -9.94 3.35
CA ASP A 153 8.96 -8.77 4.17
C ASP A 153 8.68 -9.18 5.62
N TRP A 154 7.94 -10.26 5.85
CA TRP A 154 7.69 -10.75 7.21
C TRP A 154 9.00 -11.13 7.92
N ILE A 155 9.91 -11.83 7.23
CA ILE A 155 11.26 -12.13 7.74
C ILE A 155 12.01 -10.82 8.06
N HIS A 156 11.91 -9.81 7.20
CA HIS A 156 12.51 -8.49 7.44
C HIS A 156 11.97 -7.87 8.72
N VAL A 157 10.65 -7.80 8.89
CA VAL A 157 9.99 -7.20 10.06
C VAL A 157 10.38 -7.95 11.34
N VAL A 158 10.39 -9.28 11.33
CA VAL A 158 10.80 -10.09 12.48
C VAL A 158 12.26 -9.83 12.84
N ALA A 159 13.16 -9.83 11.85
CA ALA A 159 14.59 -9.61 12.07
C ALA A 159 14.89 -8.19 12.58
N VAL A 160 14.27 -7.16 11.99
CA VAL A 160 14.39 -5.78 12.47
C VAL A 160 13.86 -5.67 13.90
N SER A 161 12.71 -6.27 14.20
CA SER A 161 12.07 -6.19 15.52
C SER A 161 12.90 -6.89 16.60
N ALA A 162 13.41 -8.08 16.33
CA ALA A 162 14.28 -8.81 17.25
C ALA A 162 15.60 -8.08 17.50
N TRP A 163 16.17 -7.43 16.47
CA TRP A 163 17.42 -6.68 16.59
C TRP A 163 17.24 -5.32 17.26
N THR A 164 16.50 -4.39 16.63
CA THR A 164 16.42 -3.01 17.11
C THR A 164 15.60 -2.92 18.39
N GLY A 165 14.49 -3.64 18.46
CA GLY A 165 13.68 -3.75 19.68
C GLY A 165 14.41 -4.44 20.82
N GLY A 166 15.18 -5.49 20.51
CA GLY A 166 15.99 -6.18 21.52
C GLY A 166 17.07 -5.27 22.09
N LEU A 167 17.64 -4.40 21.25
CA LEU A 167 18.62 -3.40 21.68
C LEU A 167 17.97 -2.36 22.61
N ILE A 168 16.78 -1.85 22.27
CA ILE A 168 15.99 -0.95 23.12
C ILE A 168 15.68 -1.64 24.47
N ALA A 169 15.23 -2.89 24.44
CA ALA A 169 14.94 -3.69 25.63
C ALA A 169 16.17 -3.89 26.52
N VAL A 170 17.33 -4.17 25.94
CA VAL A 170 18.60 -4.26 26.69
C VAL A 170 18.96 -2.91 27.32
N VAL A 171 18.82 -1.81 26.59
CA VAL A 171 19.15 -0.45 27.07
C VAL A 171 18.24 0.01 28.21
N LEU A 172 16.93 -0.26 28.13
CA LEU A 172 15.94 0.22 29.09
C LEU A 172 15.73 -0.76 30.27
N GLY A 173 15.80 -2.06 30.00
CA GLY A 173 15.52 -3.12 30.96
C GLY A 173 16.76 -3.63 31.69
N VAL A 174 17.82 -3.96 30.95
CA VAL A 174 18.98 -4.72 31.46
C VAL A 174 20.10 -3.81 31.96
N LEU A 175 20.58 -2.88 31.12
CA LEU A 175 21.77 -2.06 31.41
C LEU A 175 21.66 -1.11 32.63
N PRO A 176 20.50 -0.52 32.98
CA PRO A 176 20.43 0.37 34.15
C PRO A 176 20.68 -0.36 35.48
N ARG A 177 20.40 -1.66 35.54
CA ARG A 177 20.54 -2.49 36.75
C ARG A 177 21.93 -3.09 36.90
N ALA A 178 22.59 -3.36 35.78
CA ALA A 178 24.00 -3.73 35.73
C ALA A 178 24.96 -2.73 36.43
N ARG A 179 24.54 -1.49 36.65
CA ARG A 179 25.33 -0.46 37.34
C ARG A 179 25.25 -0.55 38.87
N HIS A 180 24.25 -1.26 39.40
CA HIS A 180 23.92 -1.28 40.83
C HIS A 180 24.10 -2.67 41.47
N SER A 181 24.38 -3.71 40.69
CA SER A 181 24.63 -5.06 41.20
C SER A 181 25.89 -5.67 40.55
N PRO A 182 26.76 -6.35 41.33
CA PRO A 182 28.01 -6.92 40.87
C PRO A 182 27.81 -8.26 40.14
N ALA A 183 27.02 -8.25 39.06
CA ALA A 183 26.76 -9.42 38.22
C ALA A 183 27.40 -9.34 36.80
N PRO A 184 28.73 -9.17 36.66
CA PRO A 184 29.36 -9.06 35.34
C PRO A 184 29.12 -10.29 34.45
N ALA A 185 29.07 -11.48 35.03
CA ALA A 185 29.06 -12.74 34.27
C ALA A 185 27.73 -12.98 33.51
N SER A 186 26.58 -12.88 34.19
CA SER A 186 25.25 -13.05 33.56
C SER A 186 24.92 -11.91 32.60
N LEU A 187 25.37 -10.69 32.92
CA LEU A 187 25.27 -9.55 32.02
C LEU A 187 26.12 -9.76 30.76
N ALA A 188 27.38 -10.13 30.91
CA ALA A 188 28.26 -10.41 29.78
C ALA A 188 27.70 -11.55 28.93
N SER A 189 27.15 -12.61 29.55
CA SER A 189 26.45 -13.69 28.85
C SER A 189 25.24 -13.18 28.05
N THR A 190 24.40 -12.34 28.65
CA THR A 190 23.23 -11.73 27.99
C THR A 190 23.66 -10.86 26.80
N VAL A 191 24.65 -9.98 27.00
CA VAL A 191 25.19 -9.10 25.96
C VAL A 191 25.80 -9.89 24.81
N ARG A 192 26.55 -10.97 25.09
CA ARG A 192 27.13 -11.86 24.06
C ARG A 192 26.05 -12.60 23.28
N ARG A 193 25.06 -13.18 23.98
CA ARG A 193 23.95 -13.90 23.33
C ARG A 193 23.16 -12.96 22.42
N PHE A 194 22.86 -11.76 22.90
CA PHE A 194 22.19 -10.74 22.12
C PHE A 194 23.03 -10.28 20.92
N SER A 195 24.33 -10.03 21.11
CA SER A 195 25.23 -9.62 20.02
C SER A 195 25.31 -10.68 18.90
N ARG A 196 25.32 -11.98 19.24
CA ARG A 196 25.24 -13.06 18.25
C ARG A 196 23.92 -13.06 17.49
N LEU A 197 22.79 -12.98 18.20
CA LEU A 197 21.46 -12.88 17.61
C LEU A 197 21.34 -11.67 16.67
N ALA A 198 21.81 -10.50 17.11
CA ALA A 198 21.83 -9.28 16.32
C ALA A 198 22.63 -9.43 15.02
N GLY A 199 23.71 -10.24 15.03
CA GLY A 199 24.46 -10.57 13.81
C GLY A 199 23.63 -11.36 12.79
N TRP A 200 22.87 -12.36 13.24
CA TRP A 200 21.97 -13.13 12.37
C TRP A 200 20.79 -12.28 11.88
N CYS A 201 20.22 -11.44 12.75
CA CYS A 201 19.18 -10.51 12.36
C CYS A 201 19.70 -9.50 11.32
N LEU A 202 20.92 -8.97 11.49
CA LEU A 202 21.53 -8.08 10.51
C LEU A 202 21.67 -8.76 9.14
N LEU A 203 22.14 -10.01 9.09
CA LEU A 203 22.21 -10.77 7.84
C LEU A 203 20.83 -10.90 7.18
N ALA A 204 19.82 -11.30 7.95
CA ALA A 204 18.45 -11.41 7.45
C ALA A 204 17.91 -10.08 6.93
N VAL A 205 18.17 -8.97 7.63
CA VAL A 205 17.78 -7.61 7.24
C VAL A 205 18.46 -7.15 5.95
N LEU A 206 19.76 -7.45 5.77
CA LEU A 206 20.48 -7.07 4.56
C LEU A 206 19.95 -7.83 3.33
N VAL A 207 19.72 -9.14 3.46
CA VAL A 207 19.20 -9.98 2.37
C VAL A 207 17.76 -9.57 2.02
N SER A 208 16.87 -9.54 3.02
CA SER A 208 15.46 -9.19 2.80
C SER A 208 15.26 -7.73 2.41
N GLY A 209 16.04 -6.80 2.97
CA GLY A 209 15.99 -5.38 2.61
C GLY A 209 16.52 -5.11 1.20
N GLY A 210 17.55 -5.84 0.77
CA GLY A 210 18.03 -5.81 -0.62
C GLY A 210 16.95 -6.27 -1.59
N TYR A 211 16.31 -7.41 -1.31
CA TYR A 211 15.18 -7.90 -2.10
C TYR A 211 14.02 -6.90 -2.14
N ASN A 212 13.58 -6.39 -0.99
CA ASN A 212 12.48 -5.43 -0.92
C ASN A 212 12.81 -4.13 -1.69
N THR A 213 14.06 -3.68 -1.64
CA THR A 213 14.51 -2.51 -2.43
C THR A 213 14.43 -2.80 -3.91
N TRP A 214 14.90 -3.98 -4.35
CA TRP A 214 14.84 -4.38 -5.75
C TRP A 214 13.41 -4.46 -6.29
N VAL A 215 12.47 -5.00 -5.49
CA VAL A 215 11.06 -5.12 -5.89
C VAL A 215 10.32 -3.77 -5.87
N GLN A 216 10.61 -2.89 -4.92
CA GLN A 216 9.86 -1.64 -4.74
C GLN A 216 10.45 -0.45 -5.51
N VAL A 217 11.74 -0.51 -5.86
CA VAL A 217 12.46 0.57 -6.54
C VAL A 217 13.02 0.06 -7.86
N SER A 218 12.26 0.28 -8.93
CA SER A 218 12.67 0.04 -10.31
C SER A 218 12.06 1.11 -11.19
N PRO A 219 12.85 1.78 -12.06
CA PRO A 219 14.31 1.69 -12.27
C PRO A 219 15.13 2.36 -11.14
N LEU A 220 16.46 2.15 -11.12
CA LEU A 220 17.34 2.68 -10.06
C LEU A 220 17.31 4.21 -9.92
N SER A 221 17.01 4.93 -11.01
CA SER A 221 16.85 6.38 -10.99
C SER A 221 15.78 6.84 -10.01
N ALA A 222 14.78 5.99 -9.76
CA ALA A 222 13.72 6.23 -8.80
C ALA A 222 14.25 6.46 -7.37
N LEU A 223 15.49 6.03 -7.06
CA LEU A 223 16.15 6.29 -5.78
C LEU A 223 16.35 7.78 -5.48
N TRP A 224 16.57 8.62 -6.50
CA TRP A 224 16.78 10.06 -6.32
C TRP A 224 15.67 10.91 -6.93
N THR A 225 14.87 10.38 -7.86
CA THR A 225 13.76 11.13 -8.44
C THR A 225 12.50 11.10 -7.56
N THR A 226 12.22 10.00 -6.87
CA THR A 226 10.99 9.85 -6.05
C THR A 226 11.20 10.17 -4.57
N LEU A 227 10.12 10.60 -3.87
CA LEU A 227 10.16 10.79 -2.41
C LEU A 227 10.51 9.47 -1.69
N TYR A 228 9.87 8.37 -2.09
CA TYR A 228 10.12 7.04 -1.54
C TYR A 228 11.60 6.67 -1.65
N GLY A 229 12.19 6.83 -2.84
CA GLY A 229 13.59 6.54 -3.10
C GLY A 229 14.54 7.37 -2.23
N ARG A 230 14.30 8.69 -2.12
CA ARG A 230 15.16 9.59 -1.31
C ARG A 230 15.11 9.23 0.18
N VAL A 231 13.93 8.94 0.71
CA VAL A 231 13.76 8.51 2.11
C VAL A 231 14.43 7.14 2.33
N LEU A 232 14.32 6.22 1.36
CA LEU A 232 15.00 4.93 1.41
C LEU A 232 16.53 5.10 1.41
N ALA A 233 17.07 5.99 0.59
CA ALA A 233 18.50 6.29 0.56
C ALA A 233 18.99 6.82 1.91
N VAL A 234 18.25 7.75 2.53
CA VAL A 234 18.53 8.23 3.90
C VAL A 234 18.48 7.08 4.90
N LYS A 235 17.45 6.23 4.84
CA LYS A 235 17.33 5.03 5.70
C LYS A 235 18.54 4.11 5.56
N VAL A 236 18.99 3.83 4.34
CA VAL A 236 20.17 3.00 4.06
C VAL A 236 21.43 3.62 4.66
N LEU A 237 21.65 4.93 4.48
CA LEU A 237 22.79 5.63 5.09
C LEU A 237 22.78 5.53 6.61
N LEU A 238 21.63 5.75 7.25
CA LEU A 238 21.47 5.62 8.70
C LEU A 238 21.75 4.18 9.16
N VAL A 239 21.31 3.17 8.41
CA VAL A 239 21.58 1.76 8.70
C VAL A 239 23.07 1.46 8.56
N LEU A 240 23.77 1.99 7.56
CA LEU A 240 25.23 1.83 7.42
C LEU A 240 25.98 2.44 8.62
N VAL A 241 25.56 3.61 9.10
CA VAL A 241 26.10 4.22 10.33
C VAL A 241 25.81 3.34 11.56
N LEU A 242 24.60 2.78 11.65
CA LEU A 242 24.22 1.87 12.73
C LEU A 242 25.06 0.60 12.72
N ILE A 243 25.28 -0.02 11.55
CA ILE A 243 26.15 -1.18 11.37
C ILE A 243 27.58 -0.85 11.80
N TRP A 244 28.09 0.31 11.38
CA TRP A 244 29.42 0.77 11.73
C TRP A 244 29.60 0.92 13.25
N TRP A 245 28.67 1.58 13.94
CA TRP A 245 28.69 1.69 15.40
C TRP A 245 28.52 0.34 16.11
N GLY A 246 27.61 -0.51 15.62
CA GLY A 246 27.41 -1.86 16.13
C GLY A 246 28.66 -2.73 15.98
N ALA A 247 29.40 -2.61 14.87
CA ALA A 247 30.67 -3.27 14.65
C ALA A 247 31.73 -2.77 15.64
N LEU A 248 31.86 -1.46 15.84
CA LEU A 248 32.76 -0.89 16.85
C LEU A 248 32.43 -1.41 18.25
N ASN A 249 31.15 -1.45 18.63
CA ASN A 249 30.71 -1.96 19.92
C ASN A 249 31.02 -3.46 20.08
N ARG A 250 30.66 -4.28 19.08
CA ARG A 250 30.88 -5.73 19.05
C ARG A 250 32.36 -6.10 19.15
N TYR A 251 33.20 -5.52 18.29
CA TYR A 251 34.60 -5.92 18.14
C TYR A 251 35.54 -5.22 19.13
N THR A 252 35.10 -4.19 19.86
CA THR A 252 35.97 -3.50 20.84
C THR A 252 35.46 -3.56 22.28
N VAL A 253 34.15 -3.36 22.51
CA VAL A 253 33.59 -3.29 23.86
C VAL A 253 33.08 -4.67 24.30
N VAL A 254 32.31 -5.34 23.45
CA VAL A 254 31.79 -6.69 23.76
C VAL A 254 32.91 -7.72 23.75
N ALA A 255 33.88 -7.62 22.82
CA ALA A 255 35.06 -8.48 22.82
C ALA A 255 35.89 -8.38 24.12
N ALA A 256 36.01 -7.17 24.68
CA ALA A 256 36.70 -6.95 25.96
C ALA A 256 35.97 -7.58 27.16
N LEU A 257 34.66 -7.84 27.07
CA LEU A 257 33.91 -8.60 28.08
C LEU A 257 34.16 -10.12 28.02
N ASP A 258 34.72 -10.62 26.91
CA ASP A 258 34.90 -12.05 26.68
C ASP A 258 36.31 -12.55 27.04
N GLY A 259 37.27 -11.63 27.23
CA GLY A 259 38.68 -11.96 27.50
C GLY A 259 39.39 -12.70 26.36
N ARG A 260 38.69 -12.98 25.24
CA ARG A 260 39.19 -13.70 24.08
C ARG A 260 39.37 -12.74 22.90
N HIS A 261 40.61 -12.51 22.50
CA HIS A 261 40.92 -11.89 21.20
C HIS A 261 40.74 -12.94 20.10
N ARG A 262 39.67 -12.83 19.31
CA ARG A 262 39.53 -13.63 18.09
C ARG A 262 39.99 -12.80 16.90
N ALA A 263 41.27 -12.92 16.56
CA ALA A 263 41.92 -12.19 15.47
C ALA A 263 41.36 -12.58 14.08
N GLY A 264 40.15 -12.13 13.76
CA GLY A 264 39.51 -12.27 12.46
C GLY A 264 39.72 -11.05 11.55
N ILE A 265 39.49 -11.22 10.25
CA ILE A 265 39.58 -10.15 9.24
C ILE A 265 38.69 -8.96 9.62
N ALA A 266 37.44 -9.21 10.04
CA ALA A 266 36.50 -8.17 10.45
C ALA A 266 37.02 -7.30 11.62
N GLU A 267 37.69 -7.92 12.61
CA GLU A 267 38.26 -7.17 13.74
C GLU A 267 39.42 -6.27 13.29
N ARG A 268 40.28 -6.77 12.37
CA ARG A 268 41.36 -5.96 11.77
C ARG A 268 40.81 -4.78 10.99
N CYS A 269 39.81 -4.99 10.13
CA CYS A 269 39.18 -3.92 9.36
C CYS A 269 38.57 -2.84 10.27
N VAL A 270 37.84 -3.25 11.31
CA VAL A 270 37.24 -2.31 12.28
C VAL A 270 38.31 -1.53 13.06
N ARG A 271 39.41 -2.18 13.44
CA ARG A 271 40.54 -1.53 14.13
C ARG A 271 41.19 -0.48 13.23
N LEU A 272 41.49 -0.83 11.98
CA LEU A 272 42.09 0.07 10.98
C LEU A 272 41.17 1.24 10.66
N ALA A 273 39.89 0.99 10.39
CA ALA A 273 38.94 2.05 10.09
C ALA A 273 38.67 2.96 11.30
N ARG A 274 38.71 2.43 12.54
CA ARG A 274 38.69 3.26 13.76
C ARG A 274 39.93 4.14 13.86
N LEU A 275 41.11 3.60 13.58
CA LEU A 275 42.37 4.36 13.58
C LEU A 275 42.35 5.46 12.53
N ALA A 276 41.86 5.17 11.32
CA ALA A 276 41.73 6.15 10.24
C ALA A 276 40.76 7.29 10.60
N LEU A 277 39.60 6.97 11.19
CA LEU A 277 38.56 7.97 11.48
C LEU A 277 38.78 8.75 12.79
N ARG A 278 39.45 8.16 13.79
CA ARG A 278 39.56 8.74 15.14
C ARG A 278 40.98 8.85 15.68
N GLY A 279 41.99 8.43 14.92
CA GLY A 279 43.38 8.40 15.33
C GLY A 279 43.69 7.33 16.40
N PRO A 280 44.97 7.22 16.82
CA PRO A 280 45.38 6.35 17.92
C PRO A 280 44.66 6.73 19.21
N SER A 281 43.98 5.75 19.83
CA SER A 281 43.16 5.99 21.01
C SER A 281 44.02 6.28 22.23
N ARG A 282 43.90 7.47 22.83
CA ARG A 282 44.34 7.69 24.22
C ARG A 282 43.59 6.71 25.14
N ALA A 283 44.29 6.12 26.10
CA ALA A 283 43.71 5.18 27.06
C ALA A 283 42.44 5.78 27.70
N THR A 284 41.26 5.26 27.34
CA THR A 284 39.99 5.79 27.84
C THR A 284 39.79 5.39 29.29
N ARG A 285 39.77 6.37 30.21
CA ARG A 285 39.56 6.17 31.67
C ARG A 285 38.14 5.70 32.06
N ARG A 286 37.20 5.56 31.12
CA ARG A 286 35.81 5.19 31.43
C ARG A 286 35.65 3.68 31.66
N PRO A 287 34.88 3.25 32.68
CA PRO A 287 34.62 1.84 32.92
C PRO A 287 33.89 1.19 31.74
N LEU A 288 34.16 -0.09 31.51
CA LEU A 288 33.70 -0.84 30.33
C LEU A 288 32.17 -0.83 30.18
N LEU A 289 31.43 -0.97 31.29
CA LEU A 289 29.96 -0.91 31.31
C LEU A 289 29.41 0.47 30.90
N ALA A 290 30.09 1.54 31.28
CA ALA A 290 29.71 2.88 30.85
C ALA A 290 29.87 3.04 29.34
N ARG A 291 30.96 2.53 28.77
CA ARG A 291 31.20 2.50 27.31
C ARG A 291 30.14 1.68 26.58
N LEU A 292 29.86 0.46 27.05
CA LEU A 292 28.80 -0.40 26.50
C LEU A 292 27.46 0.33 26.48
N SER A 293 27.07 0.92 27.61
CA SER A 293 25.81 1.65 27.70
C SER A 293 25.74 2.89 26.81
N ALA A 294 26.86 3.58 26.59
CA ALA A 294 26.90 4.74 25.71
C ALA A 294 26.77 4.34 24.23
N TYR A 295 27.44 3.27 23.79
CA TYR A 295 27.27 2.74 22.44
C TYR A 295 25.84 2.23 22.22
N ALA A 296 25.36 1.36 23.12
CA ALA A 296 24.03 0.78 23.01
C ALA A 296 22.92 1.85 22.97
N ARG A 297 23.02 2.92 23.78
CA ARG A 297 22.05 4.04 23.74
C ARG A 297 22.06 4.79 22.40
N ARG A 298 23.25 5.04 21.82
CA ARG A 298 23.38 5.71 20.53
C ARG A 298 22.84 4.85 19.40
N GLU A 299 23.18 3.57 19.40
CA GLU A 299 22.64 2.59 18.47
C GLU A 299 21.11 2.50 18.58
N ALA A 300 20.55 2.45 19.79
CA ALA A 300 19.10 2.42 20.03
C ALA A 300 18.41 3.69 19.53
N LEU A 301 18.98 4.87 19.80
CA LEU A 301 18.45 6.14 19.30
C LEU A 301 18.43 6.18 17.77
N LEU A 302 19.54 5.78 17.13
CA LEU A 302 19.63 5.74 15.68
C LEU A 302 18.65 4.73 15.08
N ALA A 303 18.44 3.59 15.73
CA ALA A 303 17.42 2.61 15.32
C ALA A 303 16.00 3.19 15.37
N VAL A 304 15.66 3.99 16.39
CA VAL A 304 14.37 4.68 16.47
C VAL A 304 14.19 5.69 15.33
N VAL A 305 15.26 6.37 14.90
CA VAL A 305 15.25 7.27 13.73
C VAL A 305 15.07 6.48 12.42
N VAL A 306 15.71 5.32 12.28
CA VAL A 306 15.51 4.41 11.15
C VAL A 306 14.05 3.93 11.06
N LEU A 307 13.41 3.67 12.20
CA LEU A 307 11.97 3.34 12.24
C LEU A 307 11.10 4.53 11.81
N ALA A 308 11.49 5.77 12.10
CA ALA A 308 10.79 6.96 11.60
C ALA A 308 10.86 7.07 10.07
N CYS A 309 12.02 6.81 9.48
CA CYS A 309 12.14 6.72 8.01
C CYS A 309 11.25 5.61 7.46
N THR A 310 11.16 4.48 8.16
CA THR A 310 10.29 3.35 7.75
C THR A 310 8.80 3.73 7.81
N ALA A 311 8.37 4.48 8.83
CA ALA A 311 6.99 4.97 8.91
C ALA A 311 6.64 5.87 7.71
N VAL A 312 7.55 6.76 7.32
CA VAL A 312 7.38 7.59 6.11
C VAL A 312 7.29 6.72 4.85
N LEU A 313 8.14 5.70 4.72
CA LEU A 313 8.14 4.81 3.55
C LEU A 313 6.82 4.04 3.40
N VAL A 314 6.27 3.53 4.51
CA VAL A 314 5.02 2.77 4.51
C VAL A 314 3.83 3.63 4.04
N ASP A 315 3.78 4.89 4.45
CA ASP A 315 2.70 5.81 4.08
C ASP A 315 2.96 6.53 2.73
N SER A 316 4.13 6.32 2.12
CA SER A 316 4.48 6.88 0.80
C SER A 316 4.22 5.87 -0.32
N THR A 317 3.86 6.38 -1.50
CA THR A 317 3.71 5.58 -2.71
C THR A 317 5.06 4.96 -3.11
N PRO A 318 5.17 3.63 -3.26
CA PRO A 318 6.38 2.98 -3.73
C PRO A 318 6.87 3.54 -5.05
N ALA A 319 8.19 3.59 -5.22
CA ALA A 319 8.83 4.16 -6.41
C ALA A 319 8.30 3.56 -7.73
N ARG A 320 8.11 2.24 -7.77
CA ARG A 320 7.52 1.53 -8.93
C ARG A 320 6.14 2.06 -9.34
N HIS A 321 5.31 2.50 -8.39
CA HIS A 321 3.97 3.03 -8.65
C HIS A 321 4.01 4.53 -8.95
N ALA A 322 4.93 5.26 -8.32
CA ALA A 322 5.10 6.69 -8.56
C ALA A 322 5.53 7.00 -10.00
N GLU A 323 6.40 6.18 -10.59
CA GLU A 323 6.76 6.33 -12.00
C GLU A 323 5.63 5.94 -12.94
N HIS A 324 4.87 4.87 -12.66
CA HIS A 324 3.67 4.54 -13.45
C HIS A 324 2.63 5.68 -13.42
N ALA A 325 2.39 6.29 -12.26
CA ALA A 325 1.50 7.44 -12.15
C ALA A 325 2.05 8.66 -12.90
N ALA A 326 3.36 8.91 -12.86
CA ALA A 326 3.98 9.99 -13.63
C ALA A 326 3.89 9.75 -15.16
N HIS A 327 4.01 8.49 -15.61
CA HIS A 327 3.76 8.11 -16.99
C HIS A 327 2.29 8.27 -17.38
N GLN A 328 1.34 7.87 -16.53
CA GLN A 328 -0.09 8.06 -16.78
C GLN A 328 -0.48 9.54 -16.85
N VAL A 329 0.03 10.39 -15.95
CA VAL A 329 -0.22 11.84 -15.98
C VAL A 329 0.48 12.52 -17.18
N ALA A 330 1.62 11.97 -17.64
CA ALA A 330 2.28 12.43 -18.86
C ALA A 330 1.57 11.94 -20.14
N GLU A 331 0.93 10.76 -20.11
CA GLU A 331 0.06 10.23 -21.17
C GLU A 331 -1.33 10.88 -21.19
N GLU A 332 -1.80 11.41 -20.05
CA GLU A 332 -2.96 12.32 -19.96
C GLU A 332 -2.71 13.69 -20.61
N ALA A 333 -1.60 13.86 -21.34
CA ALA A 333 -1.40 14.94 -22.29
C ALA A 333 -2.39 14.84 -23.47
N GLY A 334 -3.65 15.21 -23.21
CA GLY A 334 -4.71 15.34 -24.20
C GLY A 334 -5.41 14.01 -24.54
N PRO A 335 -6.52 14.06 -25.29
CA PRO A 335 -7.18 12.84 -25.76
C PRO A 335 -6.18 12.02 -26.56
N PHE A 336 -5.96 10.77 -26.15
CA PHE A 336 -5.19 9.80 -26.90
C PHE A 336 -5.80 9.68 -28.30
N ARG A 337 -5.08 10.14 -29.31
CA ARG A 337 -5.52 10.07 -30.70
C ARG A 337 -5.12 8.71 -31.24
N VAL A 338 -5.96 7.70 -31.00
CA VAL A 338 -5.90 6.45 -31.75
C VAL A 338 -6.84 6.55 -32.94
N THR A 339 -6.34 6.16 -34.10
CA THR A 339 -7.16 6.04 -35.30
C THR A 339 -8.10 4.84 -35.16
N MET A 340 -9.27 4.85 -35.82
CA MET A 340 -10.17 3.69 -35.81
C MET A 340 -9.48 2.41 -36.30
N GLU A 341 -8.50 2.54 -37.20
CA GLU A 341 -7.68 1.43 -37.70
C GLU A 341 -6.83 0.79 -36.59
N GLU A 342 -6.10 1.61 -35.83
CA GLU A 342 -5.29 1.13 -34.69
C GLU A 342 -6.17 0.51 -33.60
N LEU A 343 -7.37 1.04 -33.37
CA LEU A 343 -8.32 0.51 -32.41
C LEU A 343 -8.89 -0.86 -32.83
N HIS A 344 -9.07 -1.08 -34.14
CA HIS A 344 -9.44 -2.39 -34.69
C HIS A 344 -8.29 -3.40 -34.56
N GLU A 345 -7.05 -2.98 -34.83
CA GLU A 345 -5.87 -3.85 -34.73
C GLU A 345 -5.57 -4.26 -33.29
N SER A 346 -5.80 -3.37 -32.32
CA SER A 346 -5.63 -3.67 -30.89
C SER A 346 -6.77 -4.52 -30.29
N GLY A 347 -7.79 -4.85 -31.08
CA GLY A 347 -8.98 -5.56 -30.62
C GLY A 347 -9.91 -4.73 -29.71
N GLY A 348 -9.75 -3.41 -29.70
CA GLY A 348 -10.58 -2.51 -28.88
C GLY A 348 -12.01 -2.35 -29.41
N VAL A 349 -12.18 -2.43 -30.73
CA VAL A 349 -13.48 -2.47 -31.42
C VAL A 349 -13.39 -3.48 -32.56
N PRO A 350 -14.41 -4.33 -32.82
CA PRO A 350 -14.40 -5.22 -33.98
C PRO A 350 -14.42 -4.45 -35.31
N LYS A 351 -13.70 -4.94 -36.33
CA LYS A 351 -13.81 -4.38 -37.70
C LYS A 351 -15.26 -4.46 -38.18
N GLY A 352 -15.80 -3.35 -38.66
CA GLY A 352 -17.19 -3.26 -39.12
C GLY A 352 -18.22 -3.20 -38.00
N TRP A 353 -17.81 -2.86 -36.78
CA TRP A 353 -18.72 -2.63 -35.67
C TRP A 353 -19.76 -1.56 -36.02
N MET A 354 -21.01 -1.86 -35.72
CA MET A 354 -22.13 -0.93 -35.80
C MET A 354 -22.97 -1.09 -34.54
N ILE A 355 -23.68 -0.02 -34.16
CA ILE A 355 -24.68 -0.12 -33.11
C ILE A 355 -25.81 -1.07 -33.58
N VAL A 356 -26.08 -2.09 -32.77
CA VAL A 356 -27.22 -2.99 -32.95
C VAL A 356 -28.17 -2.74 -31.79
N PRO A 357 -29.24 -1.93 -31.98
CA PRO A 357 -30.22 -1.71 -30.93
C PRO A 357 -30.94 -3.02 -30.56
N PRO A 358 -31.45 -3.15 -29.33
CA PRO A 358 -32.30 -4.29 -28.96
C PRO A 358 -33.57 -4.32 -29.82
N ALA A 359 -34.28 -5.46 -29.82
CA ALA A 359 -35.56 -5.54 -30.51
C ALA A 359 -36.55 -4.53 -29.90
N GLY A 360 -37.09 -3.64 -30.75
CA GLY A 360 -38.17 -2.73 -30.38
C GLY A 360 -39.54 -3.31 -30.71
N ASP A 361 -40.59 -2.62 -30.26
CA ASP A 361 -41.99 -2.90 -30.57
C ASP A 361 -42.45 -2.13 -31.82
N PRO A 362 -42.69 -2.78 -32.97
CA PRO A 362 -43.15 -2.12 -34.19
C PRO A 362 -44.52 -1.45 -34.04
N ALA A 363 -45.39 -1.94 -33.15
CA ALA A 363 -46.71 -1.36 -32.95
C ALA A 363 -46.59 0.00 -32.27
N HIS A 364 -45.81 0.07 -31.18
CA HIS A 364 -45.49 1.34 -30.52
C HIS A 364 -44.69 2.27 -31.46
N GLY A 365 -43.75 1.73 -32.24
CA GLY A 365 -43.01 2.50 -33.24
C GLY A 365 -43.88 3.17 -34.28
N ARG A 366 -44.97 2.52 -34.70
CA ARG A 366 -45.98 3.11 -35.59
C ARG A 366 -46.72 4.27 -34.93
N GLU A 367 -47.03 4.17 -33.64
CA GLU A 367 -47.64 5.26 -32.87
C GLU A 367 -46.70 6.46 -32.78
N VAL A 368 -45.41 6.22 -32.51
CA VAL A 368 -44.36 7.25 -32.53
C VAL A 368 -44.25 7.91 -33.90
N PHE A 369 -44.25 7.12 -34.99
CA PHE A 369 -44.22 7.63 -36.37
C PHE A 369 -45.38 8.60 -36.66
N VAL A 370 -46.57 8.30 -36.14
CA VAL A 370 -47.75 9.17 -36.26
C VAL A 370 -47.63 10.38 -35.34
N ALA A 371 -47.21 10.20 -34.09
CA ALA A 371 -47.09 11.26 -33.09
C ALA A 371 -46.10 12.36 -33.51
N LEU A 372 -44.99 11.98 -34.14
CA LEU A 372 -43.99 12.90 -34.69
C LEU A 372 -44.42 13.57 -36.01
N GLY A 373 -45.53 13.14 -36.62
CA GLY A 373 -46.00 13.67 -37.90
C GLY A 373 -45.17 13.24 -39.11
N CYS A 374 -44.43 12.12 -39.03
CA CYS A 374 -43.56 11.64 -40.12
C CYS A 374 -44.34 11.40 -41.43
N TYR A 375 -45.61 11.00 -41.32
CA TYR A 375 -46.52 10.79 -42.46
C TYR A 375 -46.80 12.07 -43.27
N ALA A 376 -46.55 13.26 -42.72
CA ALA A 376 -46.77 14.52 -43.43
C ALA A 376 -45.80 14.68 -44.62
N CYS A 377 -44.62 14.05 -44.54
CA CYS A 377 -43.62 14.07 -45.61
C CYS A 377 -43.45 12.70 -46.29
N HIS A 378 -43.56 11.60 -45.54
CA HIS A 378 -43.34 10.25 -46.03
C HIS A 378 -44.64 9.49 -46.27
N SER A 379 -44.78 8.88 -47.45
CA SER A 379 -45.87 7.94 -47.74
C SER A 379 -45.43 6.49 -47.56
N ILE A 380 -46.37 5.62 -47.17
CA ILE A 380 -46.19 4.17 -47.04
C ILE A 380 -47.37 3.48 -47.73
N ARG A 381 -47.13 2.62 -48.71
CA ARG A 381 -48.18 1.89 -49.44
C ARG A 381 -48.84 0.84 -48.55
N GLY A 382 -50.17 0.80 -48.58
CA GLY A 382 -50.96 -0.18 -47.81
C GLY A 382 -51.22 0.22 -46.34
N GLU A 383 -50.57 1.27 -45.85
CA GLU A 383 -50.82 1.84 -44.53
C GLU A 383 -51.98 2.84 -44.55
N LYS A 384 -52.81 2.82 -43.51
CA LYS A 384 -53.90 3.80 -43.32
C LYS A 384 -53.37 4.99 -42.54
N LEU A 385 -52.74 5.93 -43.25
CA LEU A 385 -52.18 7.17 -42.71
C LEU A 385 -52.79 8.40 -43.41
N PRO A 386 -52.77 9.59 -42.79
CA PRO A 386 -53.20 10.83 -43.45
C PRO A 386 -52.36 11.14 -44.71
N ALA A 387 -52.90 11.98 -45.60
CA ALA A 387 -52.24 12.31 -46.86
C ALA A 387 -50.87 12.99 -46.64
N SER A 388 -49.84 12.46 -47.32
CA SER A 388 -48.50 13.02 -47.33
C SER A 388 -48.36 14.12 -48.39
N SER A 389 -47.54 15.13 -48.11
CA SER A 389 -47.09 16.14 -49.07
C SER A 389 -46.17 15.57 -50.16
N GLY A 390 -45.61 14.37 -49.96
CA GLY A 390 -44.66 13.74 -50.88
C GLY A 390 -43.30 14.41 -50.92
N LEU A 391 -43.00 15.30 -49.95
CA LEU A 391 -41.69 15.95 -49.82
C LEU A 391 -40.58 14.95 -49.47
N GLY A 392 -40.91 13.94 -48.67
CA GLY A 392 -39.99 12.86 -48.32
C GLY A 392 -40.10 11.67 -49.28
N PRO A 393 -39.06 10.83 -49.38
CA PRO A 393 -39.13 9.59 -50.13
C PRO A 393 -40.21 8.66 -49.56
N GLU A 394 -40.77 7.84 -50.44
CA GLU A 394 -41.69 6.76 -50.08
C GLU A 394 -40.94 5.68 -49.30
N LEU A 395 -41.53 5.19 -48.20
CA LEU A 395 -40.83 4.32 -47.22
C LEU A 395 -41.23 2.84 -47.29
N THR A 396 -42.03 2.40 -48.26
CA THR A 396 -42.38 0.97 -48.39
C THR A 396 -41.12 0.15 -48.66
N GLY A 397 -40.89 -0.90 -47.88
CA GLY A 397 -39.71 -1.76 -48.01
C GLY A 397 -38.42 -1.14 -47.47
N VAL A 398 -38.45 0.03 -46.83
CA VAL A 398 -37.24 0.71 -46.33
C VAL A 398 -36.46 -0.18 -45.36
N GLY A 399 -37.16 -1.04 -44.62
CA GLY A 399 -36.58 -1.98 -43.68
C GLY A 399 -35.68 -3.02 -44.34
N GLN A 400 -35.94 -3.40 -45.59
CA GLN A 400 -35.12 -4.37 -46.31
C GLN A 400 -33.89 -3.74 -46.96
N HIS A 401 -33.96 -2.45 -47.28
CA HIS A 401 -32.90 -1.74 -48.01
C HIS A 401 -31.82 -1.15 -47.10
N HIS A 402 -32.12 -0.93 -45.82
CA HIS A 402 -31.21 -0.22 -44.92
C HIS A 402 -31.00 -0.93 -43.56
N PRO A 403 -29.79 -0.84 -42.99
CA PRO A 403 -29.52 -1.34 -41.65
C PRO A 403 -30.18 -0.44 -40.60
N ALA A 404 -30.53 -1.02 -39.45
CA ALA A 404 -31.20 -0.29 -38.36
C ALA A 404 -30.42 0.94 -37.88
N GLY A 405 -29.08 0.84 -37.81
CA GLY A 405 -28.21 1.95 -37.44
C GLY A 405 -28.31 3.15 -38.39
N TYR A 406 -28.48 2.92 -39.69
CA TYR A 406 -28.66 3.99 -40.67
C TYR A 406 -30.02 4.69 -40.52
N LEU A 407 -31.08 3.93 -40.28
CA LEU A 407 -32.42 4.49 -40.03
C LEU A 407 -32.41 5.35 -38.76
N LEU A 408 -31.72 4.87 -37.71
CA LEU A 408 -31.53 5.60 -36.47
C LEU A 408 -30.77 6.92 -36.69
N GLU A 409 -29.65 6.87 -37.42
CA GLU A 409 -28.87 8.06 -37.76
C GLU A 409 -29.67 9.04 -38.60
N SER A 410 -30.46 8.57 -39.56
CA SER A 410 -31.29 9.42 -40.41
C SER A 410 -32.33 10.23 -39.61
N VAL A 411 -32.85 9.67 -38.50
CA VAL A 411 -33.81 10.36 -37.62
C VAL A 411 -33.12 11.36 -36.68
N LEU A 412 -31.97 10.99 -36.10
CA LEU A 412 -31.27 11.83 -35.13
C LEU A 412 -30.30 12.84 -35.76
N ASN A 413 -29.81 12.57 -36.95
CA ASN A 413 -28.84 13.38 -37.65
C ASN A 413 -29.08 13.31 -39.17
N PRO A 414 -30.20 13.88 -39.66
CA PRO A 414 -30.55 13.84 -41.08
C PRO A 414 -29.52 14.53 -42.01
N ASN A 415 -28.56 15.27 -41.43
CA ASN A 415 -27.46 15.90 -42.16
C ASN A 415 -26.19 15.03 -42.23
N ALA A 416 -26.15 13.87 -41.58
CA ALA A 416 -25.01 12.95 -41.61
C ALA A 416 -24.78 12.39 -43.03
N VAL A 417 -25.88 11.99 -43.68
CA VAL A 417 -25.89 11.43 -45.03
C VAL A 417 -27.07 12.03 -45.79
N ILE A 418 -26.78 12.87 -46.77
CA ILE A 418 -27.79 13.43 -47.68
C ILE A 418 -27.53 12.84 -49.07
N VAL A 419 -28.55 12.18 -49.62
CA VAL A 419 -28.48 11.64 -50.98
C VAL A 419 -28.39 12.81 -51.97
N GLN A 420 -27.43 12.73 -52.90
CA GLN A 420 -27.29 13.71 -53.97
C GLN A 420 -28.50 13.62 -54.92
N GLY A 421 -29.36 14.64 -54.92
CA GLY A 421 -30.54 14.69 -55.78
C GLY A 421 -31.43 15.91 -55.48
N PRO A 422 -32.29 16.32 -56.42
CA PRO A 422 -33.20 17.44 -56.22
C PRO A 422 -34.22 17.13 -55.12
N GLY A 423 -34.48 18.10 -54.23
CA GLY A 423 -35.55 18.03 -53.23
C GLY A 423 -35.15 17.51 -51.85
N TYR A 424 -33.97 16.93 -51.67
CA TYR A 424 -33.51 16.45 -50.33
C TYR A 424 -32.86 17.54 -49.48
N THR A 425 -32.52 18.68 -50.07
CA THR A 425 -31.76 19.75 -49.43
C THR A 425 -32.51 21.08 -49.51
N GLY A 426 -32.59 21.80 -48.39
CA GLY A 426 -33.15 23.14 -48.31
C GLY A 426 -32.19 24.22 -48.83
N PRO A 427 -32.62 25.50 -48.87
CA PRO A 427 -31.82 26.63 -49.35
C PRO A 427 -30.52 26.87 -48.54
N ASP A 428 -30.45 26.35 -47.32
CA ASP A 428 -29.31 26.45 -46.41
C ASP A 428 -28.30 25.30 -46.58
N GLY A 429 -28.51 24.42 -47.56
CA GLY A 429 -27.64 23.28 -47.83
C GLY A 429 -27.84 22.11 -46.86
N LYS A 430 -28.87 22.13 -46.00
CA LYS A 430 -29.18 21.06 -45.04
C LYS A 430 -30.34 20.19 -45.50
N SER A 431 -30.47 19.02 -44.91
CA SER A 431 -31.61 18.13 -45.14
C SER A 431 -32.93 18.84 -44.82
N ILE A 432 -33.94 18.63 -45.67
CA ILE A 432 -35.30 19.10 -45.41
C ILE A 432 -35.97 18.31 -44.26
N MET A 433 -35.43 17.15 -43.88
CA MET A 433 -35.90 16.38 -42.75
C MET A 433 -35.51 17.07 -41.44
N PRO A 434 -36.48 17.33 -40.54
CA PRO A 434 -36.20 17.93 -39.24
C PRO A 434 -35.29 17.06 -38.38
N ASP A 435 -34.56 17.72 -37.48
CA ASP A 435 -33.75 17.07 -36.45
C ASP A 435 -34.62 16.73 -35.23
N PHE A 436 -34.73 15.43 -34.91
CA PHE A 436 -35.54 14.93 -33.80
C PHE A 436 -34.76 14.71 -32.50
N ARG A 437 -33.51 15.19 -32.39
CA ARG A 437 -32.74 15.12 -31.15
C ARG A 437 -33.48 15.82 -30.00
N GLY A 438 -33.59 15.13 -28.87
CA GLY A 438 -34.29 15.63 -27.68
C GLY A 438 -35.82 15.55 -27.75
N GLN A 439 -36.40 15.09 -28.86
CA GLN A 439 -37.85 14.88 -29.00
C GLN A 439 -38.27 13.42 -28.75
N LEU A 440 -37.30 12.51 -28.75
CA LEU A 440 -37.51 11.07 -28.58
C LEU A 440 -36.73 10.55 -27.37
N SER A 441 -37.35 9.67 -26.59
CA SER A 441 -36.61 8.83 -25.67
C SER A 441 -35.84 7.75 -26.44
N ALA A 442 -34.88 7.10 -25.79
CA ALA A 442 -34.14 6.00 -26.41
C ALA A 442 -35.06 4.83 -26.81
N SER A 443 -36.10 4.53 -26.01
CA SER A 443 -37.09 3.49 -26.34
C SER A 443 -37.93 3.87 -27.55
N ASP A 444 -38.43 5.11 -27.61
CA ASP A 444 -39.28 5.55 -28.74
C ASP A 444 -38.54 5.46 -30.07
N LEU A 445 -37.24 5.80 -30.06
CA LEU A 445 -36.38 5.69 -31.23
C LEU A 445 -36.14 4.23 -31.64
N ILE A 446 -35.89 3.34 -30.68
CA ILE A 446 -35.71 1.91 -30.95
C ILE A 446 -36.98 1.30 -31.54
N ASP A 447 -38.14 1.64 -30.98
CA ASP A 447 -39.45 1.17 -31.45
C ASP A 447 -39.79 1.74 -32.82
N LEU A 448 -39.55 3.04 -33.05
CA LEU A 448 -39.71 3.69 -34.35
C LEU A 448 -38.85 3.00 -35.42
N VAL A 449 -37.58 2.71 -35.11
CA VAL A 449 -36.69 1.99 -36.03
C VAL A 449 -37.20 0.56 -36.24
N ALA A 450 -37.74 -0.11 -35.22
CA ALA A 450 -38.34 -1.44 -35.36
C ALA A 450 -39.56 -1.42 -36.31
N TYR A 451 -40.41 -0.39 -36.23
CA TYR A 451 -41.49 -0.17 -37.18
C TYR A 451 -40.96 0.02 -38.60
N LEU A 452 -40.01 0.93 -38.81
CA LEU A 452 -39.40 1.16 -40.13
C LEU A 452 -38.71 -0.09 -40.69
N LYS A 453 -38.12 -0.93 -39.82
CA LYS A 453 -37.52 -2.21 -40.20
C LYS A 453 -38.56 -3.26 -40.61
N SER A 454 -39.81 -3.12 -40.19
CA SER A 454 -40.91 -4.01 -40.54
C SER A 454 -41.63 -3.66 -41.84
N LEU A 455 -41.41 -2.43 -42.36
CA LEU A 455 -41.90 -1.94 -43.65
C LEU A 455 -41.10 -2.51 -44.81
#